data_AF-A0A6G3XN84-F1
#
_entry.id   AF-A0A6G3XN84-F1
#
_cell.length_a   1.000
_cell.length_b   1.000
_cell.length_c   1.000
_cell.angle_alpha   90.00
_cell.angle_beta   90.00
_cell.angle_gamma   90.00
#
_symmetry.space_group_name_H-M   'P 1'
#
loop_
_entity.id
_entity.type
_entity.pdbx_description
1 polymer ?
#
loop_
_entity_poly.entity_id
_entity_poly.type
_entity_poly.pdbx_seq_one_letter_code
_entity_poly.pdbx_strand_id
1 'polypeptide(L)'
;LETAASLLLPPVQDQKVMVLGGGGVGESKKSTARTAVIDLKEDNPAFEPGPDLPQGTRYLNSVIMPDDTVFTSGGSEDYRGRGASNILKAQSYDPKTNTFKEAAEPTVGRNYHSEALLLPDGRVATFGSDSLY
;
A
#
# COMPACT_ATOMS: atom_id res chain seq x y z
N LEU A 1 10.42 9.09 -1.19
CA LEU A 1 9.59 8.18 -0.36
C LEU A 1 10.29 6.83 -0.39
N GLU A 2 10.99 6.46 0.66
CA GLU A 2 11.49 5.09 0.73
C GLU A 2 10.35 4.18 1.17
N THR A 3 10.38 2.92 0.73
CA THR A 3 9.49 1.85 1.22
C THR A 3 7.98 2.12 1.07
N ALA A 4 7.58 3.03 0.17
CA ALA A 4 6.19 3.23 -0.22
C ALA A 4 5.78 2.17 -1.26
N ALA A 5 4.49 1.89 -1.34
CA ALA A 5 3.93 1.18 -2.49
C ALA A 5 3.62 2.17 -3.61
N SER A 6 3.72 1.71 -4.86
CA SER A 6 3.24 2.46 -6.02
C SER A 6 2.67 1.51 -7.08
N LEU A 7 1.59 1.96 -7.74
CA LEU A 7 0.95 1.19 -8.80
C LEU A 7 0.20 2.10 -9.78
N LEU A 8 -0.01 1.60 -11.00
CA LEU A 8 -0.97 2.16 -11.95
C LEU A 8 -2.37 1.72 -11.53
N LEU A 9 -3.27 2.67 -11.26
CA LEU A 9 -4.64 2.37 -10.90
C LEU A 9 -5.39 1.74 -12.08
N PRO A 10 -6.29 0.77 -11.83
CA PRO A 10 -7.19 0.27 -12.85
C PRO A 10 -8.33 1.30 -13.13
N PRO A 11 -8.81 1.39 -14.38
CA PRO A 11 -8.23 0.81 -15.58
C PRO A 11 -6.94 1.56 -15.99
N VAL A 12 -5.93 0.82 -16.48
CA VAL A 12 -4.62 1.41 -16.85
C VAL A 12 -4.73 2.49 -17.93
N GLN A 13 -5.79 2.44 -18.73
CA GLN A 13 -6.13 3.42 -19.75
C GLN A 13 -6.28 4.82 -19.18
N ASP A 14 -6.64 4.98 -17.91
CA ASP A 14 -6.75 6.28 -17.26
C ASP A 14 -5.40 6.88 -16.92
N GLN A 15 -4.31 6.10 -16.97
CA GLN A 15 -2.94 6.55 -16.69
C GLN A 15 -2.77 7.23 -15.33
N LYS A 16 -3.55 6.80 -14.34
CA LYS A 16 -3.42 7.28 -12.96
C LYS A 16 -2.42 6.43 -12.20
N VAL A 17 -1.48 7.07 -11.52
CA VAL A 17 -0.52 6.40 -10.63
C VAL A 17 -0.84 6.77 -9.20
N MET A 18 -0.93 5.78 -8.31
CA MET A 18 -1.08 5.99 -6.88
C MET A 18 0.21 5.64 -6.14
N VAL A 19 0.56 6.45 -5.15
CA VAL A 19 1.61 6.16 -4.17
C VAL A 19 0.97 6.06 -2.79
N LEU A 20 1.35 5.05 -2.02
CA LEU A 20 0.76 4.77 -0.71
C LEU A 20 1.83 4.62 0.37
N GLY A 21 1.72 5.46 1.41
CA GLY A 21 2.57 5.38 2.59
C GLY A 21 4.04 5.63 2.32
N GLY A 22 4.89 4.81 2.93
CA GLY A 22 6.34 4.92 2.94
C GLY A 22 6.87 5.57 4.21
N GLY A 23 8.20 5.72 4.26
CA GLY A 23 8.85 6.37 5.38
C GLY A 23 10.08 7.18 5.01
N GLY A 24 10.70 7.74 6.06
CA GLY A 24 11.91 8.54 5.93
C GLY A 24 13.12 7.71 5.48
N VAL A 25 14.13 8.39 4.95
CA VAL A 25 15.38 7.81 4.43
C VAL A 25 16.07 6.94 5.49
N GLY A 26 16.55 5.77 5.07
CA GLY A 26 17.26 4.83 5.91
C GLY A 26 16.42 4.29 7.07
N GLU A 27 17.02 4.24 8.26
CA GLU A 27 16.40 3.68 9.48
C GLU A 27 15.51 4.68 10.23
N SER A 28 15.07 5.74 9.56
CA SER A 28 14.23 6.77 10.16
C SER A 28 12.98 6.19 10.81
N LYS A 29 12.65 6.69 12.01
CA LYS A 29 11.39 6.36 12.71
C LYS A 29 10.14 6.94 12.06
N LYS A 30 10.30 7.79 11.02
CA LYS A 30 9.16 8.42 10.35
C LYS A 30 8.53 7.45 9.34
N SER A 31 7.23 7.28 9.43
CA SER A 31 6.36 6.69 8.39
C SER A 31 5.19 7.63 8.13
N THR A 32 4.55 7.52 6.96
CA THR A 32 3.40 8.35 6.59
C THR A 32 2.19 7.50 6.24
N ALA A 33 1.00 8.00 6.60
CA ALA A 33 -0.26 7.40 6.23
C ALA A 33 -0.75 7.88 4.85
N ARG A 34 -0.14 8.94 4.32
CA ARG A 34 -0.65 9.65 3.15
C ARG A 34 -0.64 8.77 1.91
N THR A 35 -1.67 8.93 1.11
CA THR A 35 -1.68 8.48 -0.27
C THR A 35 -1.75 9.68 -1.20
N ALA A 36 -1.28 9.51 -2.43
CA ALA A 36 -1.41 10.53 -3.46
C ALA A 36 -1.61 9.87 -4.83
N VAL A 37 -2.43 10.50 -5.66
CA VAL A 37 -2.72 10.06 -7.02
C VAL A 37 -2.27 11.15 -7.99
N ILE A 38 -1.64 10.77 -9.09
CA ILE A 38 -1.36 11.66 -10.21
C ILE A 38 -2.08 11.15 -11.45
N ASP A 39 -2.77 12.04 -12.16
CA ASP A 39 -3.34 11.76 -13.47
C ASP A 39 -2.38 12.25 -14.56
N LEU A 40 -1.79 11.30 -15.29
CA LEU A 40 -0.77 11.61 -16.31
C LEU A 40 -1.37 12.14 -17.62
N LYS A 41 -2.69 12.18 -17.75
CA LYS A 41 -3.37 12.77 -18.91
C LYS A 41 -3.65 14.26 -18.78
N GLU A 42 -3.53 14.81 -17.58
CA GLU A 42 -3.67 16.25 -17.38
C GLU A 42 -2.57 17.02 -18.12
N ASP A 43 -2.86 18.24 -18.58
CA ASP A 43 -1.88 19.08 -19.29
C ASP A 43 -0.66 19.42 -18.40
N ASN A 44 -0.89 19.50 -17.08
CA ASN A 44 0.15 19.74 -16.08
C ASN A 44 -0.04 18.77 -14.88
N PRO A 45 0.40 17.50 -15.02
CA PRO A 45 0.18 16.47 -14.01
C PRO A 45 0.77 16.84 -12.65
N ALA A 46 -0.05 16.73 -11.61
CA ALA A 46 0.36 16.91 -10.23
C ALA A 46 -0.17 15.80 -9.33
N PHE A 47 0.54 15.52 -8.24
CA PHE A 47 0.03 14.61 -7.23
C PHE A 47 -1.02 15.30 -6.37
N GLU A 48 -2.21 14.73 -6.35
CA GLU A 48 -3.32 15.14 -5.48
C GLU A 48 -3.46 14.17 -4.30
N PRO A 49 -3.79 14.66 -3.08
CA PRO A 49 -4.01 13.80 -1.93
C PRO A 49 -5.16 12.80 -2.15
N GLY A 50 -4.92 11.53 -1.82
CA GLY A 50 -5.95 10.51 -1.69
C GLY A 50 -6.43 10.33 -0.24
N PRO A 51 -7.28 9.33 0.04
CA PRO A 51 -7.62 8.96 1.41
C PRO A 51 -6.37 8.46 2.16
N ASP A 52 -6.25 8.81 3.43
CA ASP A 52 -5.14 8.32 4.27
C ASP A 52 -5.31 6.83 4.61
N LEU A 53 -4.18 6.14 4.73
CA LEU A 53 -4.10 4.83 5.41
C LEU A 53 -4.44 5.01 6.90
N PRO A 54 -4.85 3.94 7.62
CA PRO A 54 -5.23 4.07 9.03
C PRO A 54 -4.08 4.49 9.97
N GLN A 55 -2.82 4.29 9.57
CA GLN A 55 -1.63 4.75 10.29
C GLN A 55 -0.41 4.88 9.34
N GLY A 56 0.71 5.42 9.85
CA GLY A 56 1.96 5.48 9.11
C GLY A 56 2.44 4.09 8.70
N THR A 57 2.65 3.86 7.40
CA THR A 57 2.86 2.50 6.89
C THR A 57 4.03 2.43 5.92
N ARG A 58 5.07 1.67 6.27
CA ARG A 58 6.15 1.24 5.37
C ARG A 58 5.87 -0.15 4.81
N TYR A 59 6.41 -0.48 3.64
CA TYR A 59 6.39 -1.83 3.04
C TYR A 59 4.97 -2.38 2.82
N LEU A 60 3.99 -1.51 2.58
CA LEU A 60 2.62 -1.91 2.30
C LEU A 60 2.59 -2.79 1.05
N ASN A 61 1.92 -3.93 1.12
CA ASN A 61 1.61 -4.68 -0.09
C ASN A 61 0.35 -4.11 -0.75
N SER A 62 0.36 -4.05 -2.08
CA SER A 62 -0.77 -3.55 -2.88
C SER A 62 -0.96 -4.40 -4.13
N VAL A 63 -2.18 -4.87 -4.36
CA VAL A 63 -2.53 -5.79 -5.46
C VAL A 63 -3.75 -5.26 -6.19
N ILE A 64 -3.65 -5.08 -7.50
CA ILE A 64 -4.79 -4.73 -8.36
C ILE A 64 -5.69 -5.96 -8.48
N MET A 65 -6.97 -5.80 -8.18
CA MET A 65 -7.98 -6.87 -8.22
C MET A 65 -8.78 -6.84 -9.53
N PRO A 66 -9.39 -7.97 -9.94
CA PRO A 66 -10.17 -8.03 -11.19
C PRO A 66 -11.44 -7.18 -11.23
N ASP A 67 -11.85 -6.60 -10.10
CA ASP A 67 -13.05 -5.75 -9.95
C ASP A 67 -12.71 -4.24 -9.96
N ASP A 68 -11.54 -3.88 -10.47
CA ASP A 68 -10.95 -2.53 -10.47
C ASP A 68 -10.62 -1.96 -9.07
N THR A 69 -10.63 -2.78 -8.01
CA THR A 69 -10.16 -2.34 -6.69
C THR A 69 -8.68 -2.63 -6.51
N VAL A 70 -8.08 -2.01 -5.48
CA VAL A 70 -6.70 -2.30 -5.07
C VAL A 70 -6.73 -2.84 -3.64
N PHE A 71 -6.46 -4.14 -3.48
CA PHE A 71 -6.31 -4.74 -2.17
C PHE A 71 -4.96 -4.36 -1.58
N THR A 72 -4.95 -3.96 -0.31
CA THR A 72 -3.74 -3.61 0.43
C THR A 72 -3.68 -4.36 1.75
N SER A 73 -2.47 -4.74 2.17
CA SER A 73 -2.29 -5.49 3.42
C SER A 73 -0.89 -5.34 4.00
N GLY A 74 -0.81 -5.33 5.33
CA GLY A 74 0.44 -5.40 6.07
C GLY A 74 1.22 -4.10 6.08
N GLY A 75 2.55 -4.23 6.11
CA GLY A 75 3.49 -3.16 6.36
C GLY A 75 3.90 -3.04 7.83
N SER A 76 4.64 -1.98 8.16
CA SER A 76 5.03 -1.65 9.53
C SER A 76 5.11 -0.15 9.79
N GLU A 77 4.94 0.27 11.05
CA GLU A 77 5.04 1.68 11.44
C GLU A 77 6.50 2.17 11.51
N ASP A 78 7.45 1.28 11.80
CA ASP A 78 8.90 1.59 11.86
C ASP A 78 9.70 0.74 10.85
N TYR A 79 10.96 1.14 10.62
CA TYR A 79 11.91 0.47 9.74
C TYR A 79 12.05 -1.03 10.08
N ARG A 80 11.88 -1.89 9.07
CA ARG A 80 11.94 -3.36 9.18
C ARG A 80 11.18 -3.96 10.37
N GLY A 81 9.99 -3.42 10.68
CA GLY A 81 9.15 -3.94 11.77
C GLY A 81 9.76 -3.79 13.17
N ARG A 82 10.77 -2.93 13.34
CA ARG A 82 11.47 -2.70 14.62
C ARG A 82 10.47 -2.43 15.74
N GLY A 83 10.71 -3.05 16.90
CA GLY A 83 9.86 -2.87 18.09
C GLY A 83 8.47 -3.50 17.93
N ALA A 84 8.36 -4.61 17.21
CA ALA A 84 7.10 -5.31 16.93
C ALA A 84 6.04 -4.43 16.25
N SER A 85 6.47 -3.52 15.37
CA SER A 85 5.62 -2.51 14.71
C SER A 85 4.90 -3.02 13.46
N ASN A 86 4.69 -4.33 13.33
CA ASN A 86 3.96 -4.91 12.20
C ASN A 86 2.49 -4.49 12.24
N ILE A 87 1.95 -4.15 11.08
CA ILE A 87 0.56 -3.76 10.92
C ILE A 87 -0.26 -4.98 10.52
N LEU A 88 -1.28 -5.32 11.31
CA LEU A 88 -2.24 -6.39 11.03
C LEU A 88 -3.55 -5.79 10.50
N LYS A 89 -3.48 -5.06 9.39
CA LYS A 89 -4.66 -4.50 8.71
C LYS A 89 -4.67 -4.86 7.23
N ALA A 90 -5.87 -4.94 6.68
CA ALA A 90 -6.09 -5.07 5.25
C ALA A 90 -7.32 -4.25 4.84
N GLN A 91 -7.31 -3.76 3.61
CA GLN A 91 -8.39 -2.93 3.07
C GLN A 91 -8.33 -2.91 1.54
N SER A 92 -9.45 -2.63 0.90
CA SER A 92 -9.52 -2.38 -0.55
C SER A 92 -9.73 -0.90 -0.82
N TYR A 93 -8.92 -0.33 -1.70
CA TYR A 93 -9.14 1.00 -2.28
C TYR A 93 -10.01 0.87 -3.52
N ASP A 94 -11.05 1.69 -3.62
CA ASP A 94 -11.85 1.84 -4.84
C ASP A 94 -11.49 3.17 -5.53
N PRO A 95 -10.84 3.12 -6.71
CA PRO A 95 -10.49 4.32 -7.48
C PRO A 95 -11.70 5.15 -7.93
N LYS A 96 -12.88 4.53 -8.08
CA LYS A 96 -14.10 5.21 -8.56
C LYS A 96 -14.69 6.13 -7.50
N THR A 97 -14.63 5.71 -6.23
CA THR A 97 -15.14 6.50 -5.09
C THR A 97 -14.05 7.21 -4.32
N ASN A 98 -12.77 6.92 -4.60
CA ASN A 98 -11.61 7.42 -3.88
C ASN A 98 -11.69 7.14 -2.36
N THR A 99 -12.08 5.92 -2.00
CA THR A 99 -12.26 5.51 -0.60
C THR A 99 -11.64 4.15 -0.31
N PHE A 100 -11.28 3.92 0.95
CA PHE A 100 -10.95 2.59 1.47
C PHE A 100 -12.16 1.91 2.09
N LYS A 101 -12.21 0.58 1.94
CA LYS A 101 -13.11 -0.30 2.67
C LYS A 101 -12.29 -1.36 3.41
N GLU A 102 -12.52 -1.49 4.71
CA GLU A 102 -11.83 -2.46 5.56
C GLU A 102 -12.10 -3.91 5.12
N ALA A 103 -11.08 -4.76 5.25
CA ALA A 103 -11.13 -6.19 5.02
C ALA A 103 -10.68 -6.95 6.27
N ALA A 104 -10.76 -8.28 6.24
CA ALA A 104 -10.33 -9.12 7.36
C ALA A 104 -8.84 -8.91 7.68
N GLU A 105 -8.51 -8.77 8.97
CA GLU A 105 -7.14 -8.60 9.45
C GLU A 105 -6.27 -9.84 9.16
N PRO A 106 -5.03 -9.67 8.66
CA PRO A 106 -4.09 -10.77 8.53
C PRO A 106 -3.61 -11.24 9.91
N THR A 107 -3.34 -12.53 10.06
CA THR A 107 -2.81 -13.11 11.31
C THR A 107 -1.28 -13.10 11.39
N VAL A 108 -0.60 -12.82 10.27
CA VAL A 108 0.86 -12.78 10.17
C VAL A 108 1.28 -11.39 9.71
N GLY A 109 2.11 -10.72 10.52
CA GLY A 109 2.68 -9.42 10.19
C GLY A 109 3.73 -9.53 9.09
N ARG A 110 3.68 -8.62 8.12
CA ARG A 110 4.58 -8.61 6.97
C ARG A 110 5.16 -7.22 6.73
N ASN A 111 6.48 -7.07 6.84
CA ASN A 111 7.19 -5.80 6.59
C ASN A 111 8.18 -5.92 5.42
N TYR A 112 9.41 -5.41 5.57
CA TYR A 112 10.50 -5.54 4.60
C TYR A 112 10.68 -6.99 4.12
N HIS A 113 11.02 -7.16 2.83
CA HIS A 113 11.08 -8.46 2.15
C HIS A 113 9.76 -9.26 2.18
N SER A 114 8.62 -8.58 2.16
CA SER A 114 7.32 -9.21 1.92
C SER A 114 6.79 -8.92 0.52
N GLU A 115 5.79 -9.69 0.11
CA GLU A 115 5.14 -9.59 -1.20
C GLU A 115 3.70 -10.11 -1.11
N ALA A 116 2.84 -9.64 -2.02
CA ALA A 116 1.49 -10.13 -2.20
C ALA A 116 1.17 -10.30 -3.69
N LEU A 117 0.63 -11.45 -4.08
CA LEU A 117 0.41 -11.82 -5.47
C LEU A 117 -1.05 -12.22 -5.72
N LEU A 118 -1.68 -11.61 -6.73
CA LEU A 118 -2.97 -12.05 -7.26
C LEU A 118 -2.82 -13.43 -7.91
N LEU A 119 -3.69 -14.35 -7.52
CA LEU A 119 -3.79 -15.69 -8.11
C LEU A 119 -4.86 -15.73 -9.21
N PRO A 120 -4.77 -16.67 -10.17
CA PRO A 120 -5.75 -16.80 -11.25
C PRO A 120 -7.19 -17.05 -10.82
N ASP A 121 -7.41 -17.50 -9.57
CA ASP A 121 -8.74 -17.73 -9.00
C ASP A 121 -9.29 -16.54 -8.19
N GLY A 122 -8.61 -15.39 -8.24
CA GLY A 122 -9.03 -14.16 -7.58
C GLY A 122 -8.61 -14.04 -6.11
N ARG A 123 -7.94 -15.05 -5.54
CA ARG A 123 -7.34 -14.94 -4.19
C ARG A 123 -6.02 -14.18 -4.24
N VAL A 124 -5.55 -13.70 -3.08
CA VAL A 124 -4.23 -13.07 -2.91
C VAL A 124 -3.37 -13.92 -1.99
N ALA A 125 -2.20 -14.33 -2.49
CA ALA A 125 -1.17 -14.99 -1.68
C ALA A 125 -0.23 -13.94 -1.07
N THR A 126 0.15 -14.09 0.20
CA THR A 126 1.13 -13.20 0.86
C THR A 126 2.30 -14.00 1.41
N PHE A 127 3.51 -13.46 1.34
CA PHE A 127 4.74 -14.17 1.73
C PHE A 127 5.84 -13.24 2.26
N GLY A 128 6.91 -13.83 2.78
CA GLY A 128 8.09 -13.12 3.27
C GLY A 128 7.89 -12.41 4.62
N SER A 129 8.64 -11.33 4.81
CA SER A 129 8.93 -10.57 6.04
C SER A 129 10.28 -10.91 6.66
N ASP A 130 11.07 -9.86 6.97
CA ASP A 130 12.43 -9.97 7.50
C ASP A 130 12.69 -8.88 8.57
N SER A 131 12.13 -9.12 9.76
CA SER A 131 12.08 -8.15 10.86
C SER A 131 13.42 -7.97 11.58
N LEU A 132 13.63 -6.76 12.09
CA LEU A 132 14.56 -6.51 13.19
C LEU A 132 13.77 -6.64 14.50
N TYR A 133 14.07 -7.66 15.31
CA TYR A 133 13.47 -7.85 16.64
C TYR A 133 14.13 -6.94 17.67
#